data_AF-A0A3B1DNK5-F1
#
_entry.id   AF-A0A3B1DNK5-F1
#
_cell.length_a   1.000
_cell.length_b   1.000
_cell.length_c   1.000
_cell.angle_alpha   90.00
_cell.angle_beta   90.00
_cell.angle_gamma   90.00
#
_symmetry.space_group_name_H-M   'P 1'
#
loop_
_entity.id
_entity.type
_entity.pdbx_description
1 polymer ?
#
loop_
_entity_poly.entity_id
_entity_poly.type
_entity_poly.pdbx_seq_one_letter_code
_entity_poly.pdbx_strand_id
1 'polypeptide(L)'
;MSEPRDTPHDTPDTPHNHTLSALDIEALDALIEAGMEAERLPETLRPRALHVAGLLGLLDAGSVEDRKARISRVLEALQLAREETSSAIPEAVELSLNDAEALDAWVLAGFDPARVPASLRARARAHDALAGLVRAGGPISSDFARTNLIERTMARLEQPAEAAEESYPFVGASGRNRWADILSVAAMMLIAASILWPVLGSVRNSSRQTICASNMRGVAMAMGSYTNDQDEMLPMATAGFGGGTWWNVGRDPSHSNSANLYTLARENYLGLDSLACPGNPQAIAAPRSPEARDWSSLEEISYSYRVMARPEQSLWGTPSQLVIVADRSPVVLRAVRGQVIYPLESSPNHRGQGQHGLFADGSARWLTTPMLESGDNIWLPKPVEMLIDLAARQRGLDPLQGTEAPADRQDSFVGP
;
A
#
# COMPACT_ATOMS: atom_id res chain seq x y z
N MET A 1 26.92 -44.47 -53.17
CA MET A 1 26.43 -43.25 -53.85
C MET A 1 25.34 -42.70 -52.95
N SER A 2 25.69 -41.79 -52.06
CA SER A 2 24.77 -41.15 -51.12
C SER A 2 25.28 -39.72 -50.89
N GLU A 3 24.53 -38.77 -51.42
CA GLU A 3 24.75 -37.32 -51.29
C GLU A 3 24.46 -36.84 -49.84
N PRO A 4 25.15 -35.79 -49.36
CA PRO A 4 24.76 -35.08 -48.16
C PRO A 4 23.67 -34.04 -48.47
N ARG A 5 22.60 -34.00 -47.67
CA ARG A 5 21.57 -32.95 -47.72
C ARG A 5 21.94 -31.81 -46.77
N ASP A 6 22.17 -30.65 -47.34
CA ASP A 6 22.20 -29.34 -46.69
C ASP A 6 20.85 -29.04 -46.03
N THR A 7 20.88 -28.66 -44.75
CA THR A 7 19.74 -28.06 -44.03
C THR A 7 19.96 -26.54 -43.94
N PRO A 8 19.05 -25.68 -44.41
CA PRO A 8 19.21 -24.24 -44.29
C PRO A 8 18.96 -23.76 -42.86
N HIS A 9 19.82 -22.83 -42.43
CA HIS A 9 19.81 -22.08 -41.19
C HIS A 9 18.45 -21.44 -40.88
N ASP A 10 17.99 -21.65 -39.65
CA ASP A 10 16.94 -20.89 -38.97
C ASP A 10 17.48 -19.48 -38.67
N THR A 11 16.87 -18.45 -39.23
CA THR A 11 17.17 -17.03 -38.93
C THR A 11 16.24 -16.51 -37.83
N PRO A 12 16.74 -15.80 -36.81
CA PRO A 12 15.92 -15.34 -35.69
C PRO A 12 14.99 -14.17 -36.05
N ASP A 13 13.82 -14.22 -35.43
CA ASP A 13 12.73 -13.25 -35.30
C ASP A 13 13.01 -11.80 -35.75
N THR A 14 12.20 -11.34 -36.70
CA THR A 14 12.03 -9.91 -36.98
C THR A 14 11.06 -9.31 -35.95
N PRO A 15 11.37 -8.15 -35.34
CA PRO A 15 10.46 -7.49 -34.41
C PRO A 15 9.19 -7.03 -35.15
N HIS A 16 8.03 -7.46 -34.68
CA HIS A 16 6.74 -6.98 -35.19
C HIS A 16 6.61 -5.47 -34.94
N ASN A 17 6.73 -4.69 -36.01
CA ASN A 17 6.45 -3.26 -35.98
C ASN A 17 4.94 -3.07 -35.83
N HIS A 18 4.47 -2.65 -34.65
CA HIS A 18 3.06 -2.34 -34.38
C HIS A 18 2.66 -0.97 -34.99
N THR A 19 2.92 -0.78 -36.28
CA THR A 19 2.51 0.40 -37.03
C THR A 19 1.32 0.06 -37.92
N LEU A 20 0.30 0.93 -37.92
CA LEU A 20 -0.84 0.78 -38.83
C LEU A 20 -0.35 0.80 -40.28
N SER A 21 -0.95 -0.02 -41.14
CA SER A 21 -0.62 0.01 -42.57
C SER A 21 -1.04 1.36 -43.15
N ALA A 22 -0.36 1.83 -44.20
CA ALA A 22 -0.65 3.13 -44.82
C ALA A 22 -2.13 3.28 -45.23
N LEU A 23 -2.77 2.18 -45.63
CA LEU A 23 -4.18 2.15 -46.02
C LEU A 23 -5.14 2.13 -44.81
N ASP A 24 -4.70 1.65 -43.64
CA ASP A 24 -5.49 1.75 -42.40
C ASP A 24 -5.41 3.14 -41.80
N ILE A 25 -4.27 3.82 -41.96
CA ILE A 25 -4.10 5.24 -41.63
C ILE A 25 -5.02 6.08 -42.51
N GLU A 26 -5.02 5.86 -43.83
CA GLU A 26 -5.90 6.58 -44.76
C GLU A 26 -7.39 6.36 -44.45
N ALA A 27 -7.78 5.12 -44.09
CA ALA A 27 -9.15 4.82 -43.69
C ALA A 27 -9.55 5.46 -42.34
N LEU A 28 -8.61 5.55 -41.39
CA LEU A 28 -8.81 6.20 -40.09
C LEU A 28 -8.95 7.72 -40.25
N ASP A 29 -8.06 8.36 -41.01
CA ASP A 29 -8.09 9.80 -41.25
C ASP A 29 -9.41 10.20 -41.93
N ALA A 30 -9.82 9.44 -42.95
CA ALA A 30 -11.07 9.70 -43.65
C ALA A 30 -12.31 9.47 -42.75
N LEU A 31 -12.26 8.52 -41.80
CA LEU A 31 -13.33 8.30 -40.82
C LEU A 31 -13.43 9.44 -39.80
N ILE A 32 -12.29 9.99 -39.35
CA ILE A 32 -12.24 11.14 -38.44
C ILE A 32 -12.81 12.39 -39.13
N GLU A 33 -12.41 12.67 -40.37
CA GLU A 33 -12.94 13.79 -41.16
C GLU A 33 -14.45 13.67 -41.42
N ALA A 34 -14.96 12.45 -41.54
CA ALA A 34 -16.40 12.16 -41.67
C ALA A 34 -17.19 12.25 -40.35
N GLY A 35 -16.53 12.57 -39.23
CA GLY A 35 -17.16 12.67 -37.91
C GLY A 35 -17.52 11.32 -37.30
N MET A 36 -16.71 10.28 -37.56
CA MET A 36 -16.93 8.88 -37.13
C MET A 36 -18.13 8.18 -37.78
N GLU A 37 -18.71 8.75 -38.83
CA GLU A 37 -19.82 8.14 -39.58
C GLU A 37 -19.29 7.40 -40.82
N ALA A 38 -19.09 6.08 -40.70
CA ALA A 38 -18.56 5.23 -41.76
C ALA A 38 -19.39 5.24 -43.07
N GLU A 39 -20.66 5.61 -43.01
CA GLU A 39 -21.57 5.69 -44.16
C GLU A 39 -21.25 6.84 -45.11
N ARG A 40 -20.61 7.90 -44.60
CA ARG A 40 -20.21 9.08 -45.41
C ARG A 40 -18.95 8.84 -46.24
N LEU A 41 -18.29 7.68 -46.08
CA LEU A 41 -17.06 7.32 -46.78
C LEU A 41 -17.31 6.66 -48.15
N PRO A 42 -16.36 6.83 -49.09
CA PRO A 42 -16.32 6.08 -50.34
C PRO A 42 -16.35 4.56 -50.11
N GLU A 43 -16.98 3.80 -51.02
CA GLU A 43 -17.12 2.34 -50.88
C GLU A 43 -15.78 1.60 -50.76
N THR A 44 -14.71 2.17 -51.31
CA THR A 44 -13.36 1.60 -51.26
C THR A 44 -12.73 1.63 -49.86
N LEU A 45 -13.07 2.63 -49.03
CA LEU A 45 -12.49 2.82 -47.70
C LEU A 45 -13.42 2.33 -46.58
N ARG A 46 -14.72 2.23 -46.84
CA ARG A 46 -15.76 1.83 -45.89
C ARG A 46 -15.45 0.52 -45.14
N PRO A 47 -14.98 -0.58 -45.76
CA PRO A 47 -14.70 -1.83 -45.04
C PRO A 47 -13.58 -1.69 -44.02
N ARG A 48 -12.52 -0.95 -44.37
CA ARG A 48 -11.38 -0.71 -43.47
C ARG A 48 -11.73 0.30 -42.38
N ALA A 49 -12.47 1.35 -42.73
CA ALA A 49 -12.98 2.31 -41.77
C ALA A 49 -13.91 1.65 -40.72
N LEU A 50 -14.78 0.72 -41.13
CA LEU A 50 -15.60 -0.08 -40.21
C LEU A 50 -14.75 -1.00 -39.31
N HIS A 51 -13.69 -1.59 -39.84
CA HIS A 51 -12.76 -2.41 -39.06
C HIS A 51 -12.03 -1.58 -37.99
N VAL A 52 -11.51 -0.42 -38.38
CA VAL A 52 -10.86 0.55 -37.47
C VAL A 52 -11.86 1.10 -36.44
N ALA A 53 -13.09 1.42 -36.85
CA ALA A 53 -14.16 1.84 -35.95
C ALA A 53 -14.54 0.75 -34.94
N GLY A 54 -14.55 -0.53 -35.35
CA GLY A 54 -14.77 -1.66 -34.46
C GLY A 54 -13.67 -1.82 -33.41
N LEU A 55 -12.41 -1.61 -33.79
CA LEU A 55 -11.28 -1.60 -32.86
C LEU A 55 -11.35 -0.41 -31.89
N LEU A 56 -11.71 0.78 -32.37
CA LEU A 56 -11.93 1.95 -31.53
C LEU A 56 -13.16 1.78 -30.62
N GLY A 57 -14.19 1.08 -31.07
CA GLY A 57 -15.39 0.73 -30.30
C GLY A 57 -15.11 -0.21 -29.13
N LEU A 58 -13.99 -0.94 -29.12
CA LEU A 58 -13.52 -1.69 -27.94
C LEU A 58 -13.06 -0.76 -26.81
N LEU A 59 -12.68 0.48 -27.15
CA LEU A 59 -12.33 1.54 -26.20
C LEU A 59 -13.54 2.39 -25.80
N ASP A 60 -14.67 2.26 -26.50
CA ASP A 60 -15.89 3.01 -26.24
C ASP A 60 -16.66 2.38 -25.05
N ALA A 61 -16.49 3.00 -23.89
CA ALA A 61 -17.28 2.71 -22.72
C ALA A 61 -18.69 3.30 -22.89
N GLY A 62 -19.57 2.54 -23.54
CA GLY A 62 -21.02 2.78 -23.54
C GLY A 62 -21.63 2.98 -22.14
N SER A 63 -22.89 3.40 -22.13
CA SER A 63 -23.63 3.99 -21.00
C SER A 63 -23.58 3.21 -19.67
N VAL A 64 -23.97 3.91 -18.59
CA VAL A 64 -23.88 3.47 -17.19
C VAL A 64 -24.56 2.12 -16.90
N GLU A 65 -25.59 1.73 -17.66
CA GLU A 65 -26.23 0.41 -17.54
C GLU A 65 -25.28 -0.75 -17.96
N ASP A 66 -24.50 -0.57 -19.03
CA ASP A 66 -23.60 -1.61 -19.56
C ASP A 66 -22.34 -1.82 -18.69
N ARG A 67 -22.05 -0.89 -17.78
CA ARG A 67 -20.92 -0.99 -16.85
C ARG A 67 -21.20 -2.05 -15.77
N LYS A 68 -22.44 -2.22 -15.32
CA LYS A 68 -22.81 -3.24 -14.32
C LYS A 68 -22.74 -4.65 -14.90
N ALA A 69 -23.28 -4.86 -16.10
CA ALA A 69 -23.24 -6.15 -16.78
C ALA A 69 -21.80 -6.58 -17.13
N ARG A 70 -20.93 -5.64 -17.50
CA ARG A 70 -19.51 -5.91 -17.77
C ARG A 70 -18.69 -6.17 -16.50
N ILE A 71 -18.92 -5.43 -15.41
CA ILE A 71 -18.27 -5.73 -14.12
C ILE A 71 -18.64 -7.15 -13.66
N SER A 72 -19.89 -7.55 -13.81
CA SER A 72 -20.32 -8.91 -13.49
C SER A 72 -19.62 -9.96 -14.36
N ARG A 73 -19.53 -9.76 -15.69
CA ARG A 73 -18.84 -10.70 -16.58
C ARG A 73 -17.32 -10.71 -16.42
N VAL A 74 -16.70 -9.57 -16.07
CA VAL A 74 -15.27 -9.47 -15.78
C VAL A 74 -14.96 -10.13 -14.44
N LEU A 75 -15.82 -9.99 -13.42
CA LEU A 75 -15.68 -10.71 -12.16
C LEU A 75 -15.87 -12.23 -12.35
N GLU A 76 -16.81 -12.63 -13.18
CA GLU A 76 -17.07 -14.04 -13.52
C GLU A 76 -15.91 -14.63 -14.35
N ALA A 77 -15.38 -13.89 -15.32
CA ALA A 77 -14.19 -14.27 -16.08
C ALA A 77 -12.90 -14.26 -15.22
N LEU A 78 -12.77 -13.35 -14.25
CA LEU A 78 -11.66 -13.35 -13.28
C LEU A 78 -11.78 -14.50 -12.28
N GLN A 79 -12.99 -14.92 -11.91
CA GLN A 79 -13.20 -16.10 -11.06
C GLN A 79 -12.88 -17.39 -11.83
N LEU A 80 -13.35 -17.51 -13.07
CA LEU A 80 -13.01 -18.64 -13.96
C LEU A 80 -11.51 -18.68 -14.29
N ALA A 81 -10.88 -17.53 -14.57
CA ALA A 81 -9.44 -17.45 -14.80
C ALA A 81 -8.62 -17.73 -13.52
N ARG A 82 -9.15 -17.42 -12.33
CA ARG A 82 -8.49 -17.71 -11.05
C ARG A 82 -8.59 -19.18 -10.65
N GLU A 83 -9.61 -19.89 -11.13
CA GLU A 83 -9.72 -21.36 -11.02
C GLU A 83 -8.79 -22.08 -12.02
N GLU A 84 -8.58 -21.53 -13.23
CA GLU A 84 -7.63 -22.10 -14.21
C GLU A 84 -6.15 -21.72 -13.96
N THR A 85 -5.87 -20.57 -13.33
CA THR A 85 -4.50 -20.04 -13.14
C THR A 85 -3.95 -20.28 -11.73
N SER A 86 -4.36 -21.37 -11.07
CA SER A 86 -3.77 -21.77 -9.77
C SER A 86 -2.32 -22.28 -9.87
N SER A 87 -1.69 -22.27 -11.05
CA SER A 87 -0.33 -22.81 -11.26
C SER A 87 0.72 -21.83 -11.78
N ALA A 88 0.45 -20.52 -11.95
CA ALA A 88 1.51 -19.57 -12.33
C ALA A 88 1.14 -18.10 -12.07
N ILE A 89 1.65 -17.50 -10.98
CA ILE A 89 1.75 -16.04 -10.81
C ILE A 89 3.23 -15.66 -10.99
N PRO A 90 3.61 -14.66 -11.82
CA PRO A 90 4.98 -14.17 -11.87
C PRO A 90 5.32 -13.37 -10.61
N GLU A 91 6.50 -13.64 -10.04
CA GLU A 91 7.08 -12.98 -8.86
C GLU A 91 6.96 -11.44 -8.89
N ALA A 92 6.66 -10.86 -7.72
CA ALA A 92 6.78 -9.44 -7.49
C ALA A 92 8.23 -8.99 -7.75
N VAL A 93 8.42 -7.87 -8.46
CA VAL A 93 9.75 -7.28 -8.66
C VAL A 93 10.27 -6.77 -7.31
N GLU A 94 11.04 -7.59 -6.62
CA GLU A 94 11.71 -7.23 -5.38
C GLU A 94 12.97 -6.42 -5.68
N LEU A 95 13.22 -5.37 -4.88
CA LEU A 95 14.50 -4.67 -4.89
C LEU A 95 15.59 -5.65 -4.46
N SER A 96 16.76 -5.58 -5.10
CA SER A 96 17.91 -6.33 -4.60
C SER A 96 18.21 -5.91 -3.15
N LEU A 97 18.67 -6.83 -2.31
CA LEU A 97 19.05 -6.57 -0.91
C LEU A 97 19.91 -5.30 -0.76
N ASN A 98 20.87 -5.11 -1.68
CA ASN A 98 21.77 -3.95 -1.68
C ASN A 98 21.07 -2.64 -2.07
N ASP A 99 20.04 -2.69 -2.91
CA ASP A 99 19.25 -1.51 -3.30
C ASP A 99 18.27 -1.10 -2.22
N ALA A 100 17.69 -2.08 -1.51
CA ALA A 100 16.84 -1.84 -0.34
C ALA A 100 17.66 -1.21 0.79
N GLU A 101 18.84 -1.77 1.12
CA GLU A 101 19.72 -1.23 2.16
C GLU A 101 20.24 0.18 1.81
N ALA A 102 20.59 0.42 0.54
CA ALA A 102 21.00 1.75 0.08
C ALA A 102 19.87 2.78 0.12
N LEU A 103 18.63 2.36 -0.16
CA LEU A 103 17.45 3.20 -0.08
C LEU A 103 17.15 3.59 1.37
N ASP A 104 17.15 2.61 2.27
CA ASP A 104 16.93 2.84 3.71
C ASP A 104 18.03 3.75 4.31
N ALA A 105 19.29 3.50 3.97
CA ALA A 105 20.40 4.34 4.40
C ALA A 105 20.30 5.78 3.86
N TRP A 106 19.86 5.97 2.62
CA TRP A 106 19.63 7.30 2.03
C TRP A 106 18.46 8.04 2.67
N VAL A 107 17.38 7.35 3.01
CA VAL A 107 16.24 7.93 3.75
C VAL A 107 16.67 8.36 5.15
N LEU A 108 17.39 7.50 5.89
CA LEU A 108 17.92 7.82 7.22
C LEU A 108 18.94 8.96 7.19
N ALA A 109 19.68 9.10 6.08
CA ALA A 109 20.58 10.22 5.83
C ALA A 109 19.87 11.55 5.49
N GLY A 110 18.53 11.59 5.52
CA GLY A 110 17.75 12.78 5.21
C GLY A 110 17.70 13.11 3.73
N PHE A 111 17.75 12.08 2.87
CA PHE A 111 17.81 12.20 1.41
C PHE A 111 19.08 12.86 0.87
N ASP A 112 20.17 12.87 1.63
CA ASP A 112 21.48 13.32 1.18
C ASP A 112 22.41 12.11 0.91
N PRO A 113 22.73 11.79 -0.35
CA PRO A 113 23.58 10.66 -0.67
C PRO A 113 25.01 10.83 -0.15
N ALA A 114 25.50 12.05 0.16
CA ALA A 114 26.83 12.26 0.72
C ALA A 114 26.96 11.68 2.15
N ARG A 115 25.84 11.62 2.88
CA ARG A 115 25.78 11.15 4.28
C ARG A 115 25.59 9.63 4.41
N VAL A 116 25.43 8.91 3.30
CA VAL A 116 25.33 7.45 3.23
C VAL A 116 26.74 6.80 3.31
N PRO A 117 26.90 5.59 3.91
CA PRO A 117 28.15 4.84 3.90
C PRO A 117 28.75 4.67 2.49
N ALA A 118 30.08 4.66 2.39
CA ALA A 118 30.78 4.66 1.10
C ALA A 118 30.43 3.46 0.20
N SER A 119 30.13 2.31 0.80
CA SER A 119 29.70 1.08 0.11
C SER A 119 28.34 1.23 -0.60
N LEU A 120 27.44 2.06 -0.07
CA LEU A 120 26.06 2.21 -0.56
C LEU A 120 25.82 3.53 -1.29
N ARG A 121 26.78 4.46 -1.24
CA ARG A 121 26.68 5.83 -1.77
C ARG A 121 26.36 5.90 -3.27
N ALA A 122 26.91 4.98 -4.08
CA ALA A 122 26.64 4.96 -5.51
C ALA A 122 25.17 4.63 -5.82
N ARG A 123 24.58 3.67 -5.09
CA ARG A 123 23.17 3.28 -5.20
C ARG A 123 22.25 4.36 -4.62
N ALA A 124 22.63 4.97 -3.49
CA ALA A 124 21.92 6.13 -2.95
C ALA A 124 21.86 7.32 -3.91
N ARG A 125 22.93 7.60 -4.67
CA ARG A 125 22.92 8.62 -5.73
C ARG A 125 21.97 8.27 -6.88
N ALA A 126 21.83 6.99 -7.23
CA ALA A 126 20.87 6.55 -8.22
C ALA A 126 19.43 6.76 -7.74
N HIS A 127 19.16 6.44 -6.47
CA HIS A 127 17.86 6.70 -5.83
C HIS A 127 17.53 8.20 -5.77
N ASP A 128 18.52 9.04 -5.44
CA ASP A 128 18.39 10.50 -5.41
C ASP A 128 18.11 11.09 -6.80
N ALA A 129 18.80 10.60 -7.84
CA ALA A 129 18.52 11.00 -9.22
C ALA A 129 17.10 10.61 -9.66
N LEU A 130 16.64 9.42 -9.28
CA LEU A 130 15.29 8.95 -9.57
C LEU A 130 14.23 9.80 -8.85
N ALA A 131 14.49 10.16 -7.60
CA ALA A 131 13.63 11.07 -6.83
C ALA A 131 13.65 12.50 -7.40
N GLY A 132 14.78 12.96 -7.94
CA GLY A 132 14.92 14.24 -8.63
C GLY A 132 14.03 14.34 -9.87
N LEU A 133 13.91 13.25 -10.64
CA LEU A 133 13.00 13.18 -11.80
C LEU A 133 11.54 13.32 -11.39
N VAL A 134 11.16 12.80 -10.21
CA VAL A 134 9.81 12.93 -9.66
C VAL A 134 9.55 14.34 -9.10
N ARG A 135 10.55 14.98 -8.49
CA ARG A 135 10.43 16.36 -7.95
C ARG A 135 10.41 17.43 -9.03
N ALA A 136 10.99 17.17 -10.19
CA ALA A 136 10.99 18.10 -11.33
C ALA A 136 9.59 18.38 -11.93
N GLY A 137 8.54 17.67 -11.48
CA GLY A 137 7.15 17.87 -11.90
C GLY A 137 6.31 18.87 -11.09
N GLY A 138 6.88 19.62 -10.13
CA GLY A 138 6.16 20.60 -9.28
C GLY A 138 6.62 22.05 -9.44
N PRO A 139 5.77 23.06 -9.14
CA PRO A 139 6.06 24.46 -9.43
C PRO A 139 7.25 24.99 -8.62
N ILE A 140 8.21 25.57 -9.34
CA ILE A 140 9.44 26.15 -8.80
C ILE A 140 9.08 27.38 -7.96
N SER A 141 9.26 27.29 -6.63
CA SER A 141 9.23 28.43 -5.72
C SER A 141 10.56 28.60 -5.01
N SER A 142 11.41 29.49 -5.54
CA SER A 142 12.30 30.33 -4.74
C SER A 142 12.76 31.51 -5.61
N ASP A 143 12.38 32.73 -5.26
CA ASP A 143 12.72 33.97 -5.98
C ASP A 143 14.24 34.19 -6.13
N PHE A 144 15.06 33.53 -5.31
CA PHE A 144 16.52 33.65 -5.36
C PHE A 144 17.15 33.00 -6.62
N ALA A 145 16.50 32.00 -7.21
CA ALA A 145 17.00 31.32 -8.42
C ALA A 145 16.69 32.10 -9.71
N ARG A 146 15.62 32.92 -9.73
CA ARG A 146 15.22 33.71 -10.90
C ARG A 146 16.21 34.83 -11.19
N THR A 147 16.69 35.54 -10.16
CA THR A 147 17.62 36.66 -10.34
C THR A 147 18.95 36.21 -10.92
N ASN A 148 19.49 35.09 -10.44
CA ASN A 148 20.77 34.54 -10.91
C ASN A 148 20.69 33.96 -12.34
N LEU A 149 19.51 33.46 -12.75
CA LEU A 149 19.26 32.97 -14.12
C LEU A 149 19.08 34.11 -15.12
N ILE A 150 18.35 35.17 -14.75
CA ILE A 150 18.17 36.35 -15.61
C ILE A 150 19.52 37.04 -15.84
N GLU A 151 20.31 37.20 -14.78
CA GLU A 151 21.64 37.83 -14.87
C GLU A 151 22.62 37.00 -15.71
N ARG A 152 22.58 35.66 -15.59
CA ARG A 152 23.36 34.75 -16.45
C ARG A 152 22.87 34.66 -17.89
N THR A 153 21.59 34.92 -18.13
CA THR A 153 21.01 34.89 -19.49
C THR A 153 21.28 36.21 -20.21
N MET A 154 21.19 37.34 -19.51
CA MET A 154 21.57 38.66 -20.04
C MET A 154 23.07 38.72 -20.33
N ALA A 155 23.92 38.18 -19.44
CA ALA A 155 25.36 38.10 -19.68
C ALA A 155 25.75 37.18 -20.87
N ARG A 156 24.87 36.25 -21.27
CA ARG A 156 25.06 35.41 -22.48
C ARG A 156 24.52 36.07 -23.76
N LEU A 157 23.63 37.06 -23.64
CA LEU A 157 23.08 37.80 -24.77
C LEU A 157 23.95 39.01 -25.18
N GLU A 158 24.88 39.45 -24.31
CA GLU A 158 25.81 40.56 -24.60
C GLU A 158 27.13 40.11 -25.25
N GLN A 159 27.34 38.81 -25.49
CA GLN A 159 28.47 38.35 -26.31
C GLN A 159 28.16 38.63 -27.79
N PRO A 160 28.99 39.39 -28.52
CA PRO A 160 28.79 39.61 -29.95
C PRO A 160 28.80 38.26 -30.66
N ALA A 161 27.65 37.87 -31.19
CA ALA A 161 27.48 36.68 -32.01
C ALA A 161 28.13 36.92 -33.38
N GLU A 162 29.46 36.90 -33.44
CA GLU A 162 30.21 36.73 -34.67
C GLU A 162 30.82 35.33 -34.68
N ALA A 163 30.29 34.50 -35.57
CA ALA A 163 30.77 33.20 -36.06
C ALA A 163 29.80 32.02 -35.79
N ALA A 164 29.41 31.42 -36.92
CA ALA A 164 28.64 30.19 -37.12
C ALA A 164 27.11 30.32 -37.14
N GLU A 165 26.61 30.98 -38.19
CA GLU A 165 25.39 30.52 -38.87
C GLU A 165 25.62 29.08 -39.39
N GLU A 166 25.53 28.08 -38.53
CA GLU A 166 25.07 26.77 -38.98
C GLU A 166 23.55 26.82 -39.01
N SER A 167 23.04 27.19 -40.19
CA SER A 167 21.65 27.02 -40.56
C SER A 167 21.32 25.53 -40.52
N TYR A 168 20.77 25.07 -39.39
CA TYR A 168 20.07 23.78 -39.36
C TYR A 168 18.82 23.95 -40.22
N PRO A 169 18.68 23.25 -41.36
CA PRO A 169 17.45 23.33 -42.12
C PRO A 169 16.37 22.69 -41.26
N PHE A 170 15.50 23.53 -40.68
CA PHE A 170 14.22 23.07 -40.17
C PHE A 170 13.43 22.56 -41.37
N VAL A 171 13.46 21.25 -41.59
CA VAL A 171 12.55 20.57 -42.50
C VAL A 171 11.15 20.81 -41.95
N GLY A 172 10.44 21.78 -42.52
CA GLY A 172 9.04 22.02 -42.26
C GLY A 172 8.24 20.81 -42.71
N ALA A 173 7.96 19.89 -41.79
CA ALA A 173 7.02 18.81 -42.01
C ALA A 173 5.61 19.41 -42.17
N SER A 174 5.05 19.25 -43.36
CA SER A 174 3.70 19.67 -43.71
C SER A 174 2.65 18.96 -42.86
N GLY A 175 1.97 19.70 -42.00
CA GLY A 175 0.50 19.79 -41.89
C GLY A 175 -0.42 18.56 -41.84
N ARG A 176 0.04 17.30 -41.79
CA ARG A 176 -0.86 16.12 -41.84
C ARG A 176 -0.74 15.10 -40.70
N ASN A 177 0.30 15.17 -39.85
CA ASN A 177 0.59 14.11 -38.85
C ASN A 177 0.38 14.51 -37.37
N ARG A 178 -0.24 15.66 -37.06
CA ARG A 178 -0.37 16.12 -35.66
C ARG A 178 -1.11 15.13 -34.75
N TRP A 179 -2.04 14.35 -35.31
CA TRP A 179 -2.80 13.35 -34.56
C TRP A 179 -1.97 12.12 -34.19
N ALA A 180 -1.12 11.63 -35.10
CA ALA A 180 -0.24 10.49 -34.83
C ALA A 180 0.80 10.85 -33.75
N ASP A 181 1.34 12.07 -33.78
CA ASP A 181 2.27 12.55 -32.76
C ASP A 181 1.59 12.66 -31.40
N ILE A 182 0.38 13.26 -31.33
CA ILE A 182 -0.40 13.35 -30.08
C ILE A 182 -0.77 11.95 -29.55
N LEU A 183 -1.17 11.03 -30.44
CA LEU A 183 -1.56 9.67 -30.08
C LEU A 183 -0.37 8.87 -29.55
N SER A 184 0.81 9.00 -30.16
CA SER A 184 2.02 8.32 -29.69
C SER A 184 2.43 8.80 -28.29
N VAL A 185 2.36 10.11 -28.04
CA VAL A 185 2.65 10.69 -26.72
C VAL A 185 1.61 10.24 -25.69
N ALA A 186 0.32 10.23 -26.04
CA ALA A 186 -0.74 9.75 -25.17
C ALA A 186 -0.58 8.26 -24.85
N ALA A 187 -0.25 7.42 -25.84
CA ALA A 187 0.02 6.00 -25.65
C ALA A 187 1.21 5.77 -24.70
N MET A 188 2.31 6.52 -24.88
CA MET A 188 3.45 6.47 -23.98
C MET A 188 3.07 6.90 -22.54
N MET A 189 2.28 7.96 -22.39
CA MET A 189 1.78 8.42 -21.09
C MET A 189 0.88 7.37 -20.42
N LEU A 190 0.00 6.71 -21.19
CA LEU A 190 -0.87 5.65 -20.68
C LEU A 190 -0.06 4.44 -20.20
N ILE A 191 0.95 4.00 -20.97
CA ILE A 191 1.85 2.91 -20.58
C ILE A 191 2.59 3.26 -19.29
N ALA A 192 3.17 4.47 -19.23
CA ALA A 192 3.87 4.94 -18.04
C ALA A 192 2.93 5.01 -16.82
N ALA A 193 1.72 5.53 -17.00
CA ALA A 193 0.69 5.58 -15.97
C ALA A 193 0.34 4.19 -15.43
N SER A 194 0.12 3.21 -16.32
CA SER A 194 -0.24 1.84 -15.92
C SER A 194 0.82 1.15 -15.07
N ILE A 195 2.10 1.51 -15.19
CA ILE A 195 3.17 0.97 -14.34
C ILE A 195 3.33 1.80 -13.06
N LEU A 196 3.30 3.13 -13.18
CA LEU A 196 3.60 4.03 -12.06
C LEU A 196 2.54 3.98 -10.95
N TRP A 197 1.26 3.87 -11.30
CA TRP A 197 0.17 3.84 -10.31
C TRP A 197 0.24 2.62 -9.37
N PRO A 198 0.38 1.37 -9.86
CA PRO A 198 0.54 0.19 -9.00
C PRO A 198 1.79 0.27 -8.11
N VAL A 199 2.93 0.70 -8.67
CA VAL A 199 4.20 0.86 -7.93
C VAL A 199 4.03 1.86 -6.79
N LEU A 200 3.43 3.02 -7.06
CA LEU A 200 3.18 4.03 -6.04
C LEU A 200 2.24 3.51 -4.93
N GLY A 201 1.27 2.66 -5.29
CA GLY A 201 0.42 1.96 -4.33
C GLY A 201 1.19 1.03 -3.40
N SER A 202 2.10 0.23 -3.96
CA SER A 202 2.98 -0.67 -3.20
C SER A 202 3.91 0.11 -2.27
N VAL A 203 4.62 1.12 -2.78
CA VAL A 203 5.54 1.96 -1.99
C VAL A 203 4.83 2.64 -0.82
N ARG A 204 3.61 3.17 -1.04
CA ARG A 204 2.81 3.76 0.04
C ARG A 204 2.44 2.73 1.11
N ASN A 205 2.16 1.48 0.72
CA ASN A 205 1.83 0.42 1.65
C ASN A 205 3.05 0.02 2.48
N SER A 206 4.22 -0.17 1.84
CA SER A 206 5.48 -0.44 2.54
C SER A 206 5.84 0.69 3.49
N SER A 207 5.70 1.95 3.07
CA SER A 207 5.92 3.12 3.94
C SER A 207 5.02 3.10 5.18
N ARG A 208 3.73 2.78 5.02
CA ARG A 208 2.80 2.62 6.16
C ARG A 208 3.23 1.49 7.10
N GLN A 209 3.67 0.37 6.56
CA GLN A 209 4.19 -0.75 7.36
C GLN A 209 5.44 -0.34 8.14
N THR A 210 6.38 0.39 7.53
CA THR A 210 7.60 0.87 8.20
C THR A 210 7.30 1.87 9.31
N ILE A 211 6.37 2.80 9.10
CA ILE A 211 5.94 3.75 10.14
C ILE A 211 5.28 2.99 11.30
N CYS A 212 4.38 2.06 11.00
CA CYS A 212 3.71 1.24 12.01
C CYS A 212 4.72 0.39 12.81
N ALA A 213 5.75 -0.17 12.14
CA ALA A 213 6.84 -0.87 12.81
C ALA A 213 7.63 0.07 13.74
N SER A 214 7.87 1.32 13.33
CA SER A 214 8.53 2.32 14.16
C SER A 214 7.70 2.69 15.39
N ASN A 215 6.40 2.87 15.20
CA ASN A 215 5.43 3.08 16.29
C ASN A 215 5.50 1.92 17.29
N MET A 216 5.48 0.66 16.83
CA MET A 216 5.59 -0.51 17.69
C MET A 216 6.89 -0.56 18.49
N ARG A 217 8.03 -0.15 17.91
CA ARG A 217 9.29 -0.02 18.67
C ARG A 217 9.19 1.07 19.74
N GLY A 218 8.53 2.20 19.44
CA GLY A 218 8.24 3.24 20.44
C GLY A 218 7.38 2.71 21.58
N VAL A 219 6.32 1.96 21.25
CA VAL A 219 5.46 1.29 22.24
C VAL A 219 6.27 0.28 23.06
N ALA A 220 7.17 -0.49 22.44
CA ALA A 220 8.02 -1.44 23.16
C ALA A 220 8.91 -0.75 24.20
N MET A 221 9.56 0.35 23.81
CA MET A 221 10.38 1.13 24.74
C MET A 221 9.53 1.71 25.88
N ALA A 222 8.35 2.23 25.58
CA ALA A 222 7.42 2.76 26.57
C ALA A 222 6.92 1.68 27.54
N MET A 223 6.61 0.48 27.04
CA MET A 223 6.23 -0.68 27.86
C MET A 223 7.37 -1.07 28.81
N GLY A 224 8.60 -1.15 28.30
CA GLY A 224 9.77 -1.44 29.13
C GLY A 224 9.95 -0.43 30.26
N SER A 225 9.92 0.86 29.94
CA SER A 225 10.00 1.95 30.93
C SER A 225 8.86 1.89 31.95
N TYR A 226 7.62 1.69 31.49
CA TYR A 226 6.46 1.58 32.38
C TYR A 226 6.60 0.40 33.35
N THR A 227 6.94 -0.79 32.84
CA THR A 227 7.09 -1.99 33.68
C THR A 227 8.20 -1.82 34.73
N ASN A 228 9.28 -1.12 34.39
CA ASN A 228 10.36 -0.80 35.32
C ASN A 228 9.89 0.14 36.45
N ASP A 229 9.00 1.08 36.16
CA ASP A 229 8.53 2.07 37.12
C ASP A 229 7.34 1.59 37.96
N GLN A 230 6.65 0.52 37.54
CA GLN A 230 5.39 0.05 38.10
C GLN A 230 5.48 -1.38 38.66
N ASP A 231 6.56 -1.73 39.34
CA ASP A 231 6.75 -3.05 39.99
C ASP A 231 6.50 -4.24 39.05
N GLU A 232 7.05 -4.17 37.83
CA GLU A 232 6.88 -5.18 36.77
C GLU A 232 5.42 -5.37 36.32
N MET A 233 4.55 -4.38 36.49
CA MET A 233 3.16 -4.46 36.04
C MET A 233 3.01 -3.92 34.61
N LEU A 234 2.13 -4.55 33.84
CA LEU A 234 1.71 -4.05 32.54
C LEU A 234 0.77 -2.82 32.70
N PRO A 235 0.76 -1.88 31.72
CA PRO A 235 -0.15 -0.74 31.74
C PRO A 235 -1.60 -1.13 31.97
N MET A 236 -2.19 -0.51 32.99
CA MET A 236 -3.55 -0.80 33.40
C MET A 236 -4.21 0.46 33.93
N ALA A 237 -5.37 0.82 33.39
CA ALA A 237 -6.11 2.02 33.81
C ALA A 237 -6.93 1.78 35.09
N THR A 238 -7.42 0.55 35.28
CA THR A 238 -8.29 0.16 36.40
C THR A 238 -8.01 -1.30 36.76
N ALA A 239 -8.29 -1.72 37.99
CA ALA A 239 -7.94 -3.06 38.50
C ALA A 239 -8.70 -4.25 37.87
N GLY A 240 -9.36 -4.05 36.73
CA GLY A 240 -10.12 -5.06 35.99
C GLY A 240 -11.46 -4.54 35.48
N PHE A 241 -12.18 -5.38 34.73
CA PHE A 241 -13.37 -4.95 33.98
C PHE A 241 -14.69 -4.89 34.77
N GLY A 242 -14.65 -5.03 36.11
CA GLY A 242 -15.83 -4.90 36.97
C GLY A 242 -17.00 -5.84 36.68
N GLY A 243 -16.81 -6.88 35.86
CA GLY A 243 -17.87 -7.79 35.39
C GLY A 243 -18.64 -7.29 34.15
N GLY A 244 -18.29 -6.13 33.59
CA GLY A 244 -18.81 -5.66 32.31
C GLY A 244 -17.91 -6.01 31.11
N THR A 245 -18.27 -5.50 29.92
CA THR A 245 -17.53 -5.83 28.69
C THR A 245 -16.27 -4.98 28.55
N TRP A 246 -15.16 -5.55 28.09
CA TRP A 246 -13.86 -4.88 27.98
C TRP A 246 -13.70 -3.96 26.76
N TRP A 247 -14.67 -3.90 25.83
CA TRP A 247 -14.58 -3.07 24.61
C TRP A 247 -15.43 -1.79 24.63
N ASN A 248 -15.89 -1.32 25.80
CA ASN A 248 -16.72 -0.13 25.92
C ASN A 248 -15.87 1.17 25.96
N VAL A 249 -15.29 1.49 24.81
CA VAL A 249 -14.39 2.64 24.63
C VAL A 249 -15.07 3.99 24.90
N GLY A 250 -14.34 4.90 25.55
CA GLY A 250 -14.72 6.32 25.69
C GLY A 250 -15.82 6.62 26.70
N ARG A 251 -16.31 5.62 27.44
CA ARG A 251 -17.26 5.80 28.54
C ARG A 251 -16.56 5.75 29.88
N ASP A 252 -16.42 4.53 30.41
CA ASP A 252 -15.85 4.26 31.71
C ASP A 252 -14.56 3.46 31.50
N PRO A 253 -13.38 3.97 31.93
CA PRO A 253 -12.12 3.24 31.84
C PRO A 253 -12.14 1.86 32.50
N SER A 254 -13.06 1.61 33.44
CA SER A 254 -13.24 0.28 34.05
C SER A 254 -13.91 -0.73 33.13
N HIS A 255 -14.36 -0.33 31.95
CA HIS A 255 -14.97 -1.20 30.94
C HIS A 255 -14.28 -1.07 29.58
N SER A 256 -13.06 -0.53 29.56
CA SER A 256 -12.34 -0.24 28.34
C SER A 256 -10.91 -0.75 28.43
N ASN A 257 -10.61 -1.80 27.67
CA ASN A 257 -9.26 -2.33 27.56
C ASN A 257 -8.33 -1.35 26.82
N SER A 258 -8.85 -0.51 25.92
CA SER A 258 -8.07 0.55 25.28
C SER A 258 -7.54 1.57 26.29
N ALA A 259 -8.27 1.84 27.37
CA ALA A 259 -7.79 2.72 28.43
C ALA A 259 -6.48 2.22 29.07
N ASN A 260 -6.26 0.90 29.09
CA ASN A 260 -5.02 0.31 29.59
C ASN A 260 -3.82 0.71 28.72
N LEU A 261 -3.92 0.58 27.39
CA LEU A 261 -2.87 1.03 26.48
C LEU A 261 -2.72 2.57 26.48
N TYR A 262 -3.84 3.29 26.56
CA TYR A 262 -3.87 4.76 26.65
C TYR A 262 -3.12 5.28 27.89
N THR A 263 -2.97 4.47 28.93
CA THR A 263 -2.21 4.82 30.13
C THR A 263 -0.76 5.17 29.80
N LEU A 264 -0.14 4.55 28.80
CA LEU A 264 1.22 4.94 28.36
C LEU A 264 1.27 6.39 27.87
N ALA A 265 0.27 6.83 27.12
CA ALA A 265 0.19 8.20 26.63
C ALA A 265 -0.17 9.18 27.75
N ARG A 266 -1.09 8.80 28.63
CA ARG A 266 -1.53 9.61 29.77
C ARG A 266 -0.40 9.88 30.77
N GLU A 267 0.40 8.86 31.07
CA GLU A 267 1.53 8.97 32.01
C GLU A 267 2.83 9.46 31.33
N ASN A 268 2.75 9.91 30.07
CA ASN A 268 3.86 10.49 29.29
C ASN A 268 5.05 9.53 29.00
N TYR A 269 4.82 8.22 28.94
CA TYR A 269 5.82 7.28 28.45
C TYR A 269 5.99 7.33 26.93
N LEU A 270 4.97 7.82 26.22
CA LEU A 270 4.81 7.72 24.77
C LEU A 270 3.82 8.80 24.28
N GLY A 271 4.03 9.37 23.10
CA GLY A 271 3.05 10.26 22.48
C GLY A 271 1.90 9.49 21.82
N LEU A 272 0.69 10.07 21.80
CA LEU A 272 -0.48 9.43 21.18
C LEU A 272 -0.30 9.29 19.65
N ASP A 273 0.57 10.09 19.04
CA ASP A 273 1.00 9.98 17.64
C ASP A 273 1.64 8.62 17.32
N SER A 274 2.41 8.04 18.24
CA SER A 274 2.98 6.70 18.03
C SER A 274 1.99 5.58 18.38
N LEU A 275 0.79 5.93 18.90
CA LEU A 275 -0.38 5.04 18.96
C LEU A 275 -1.36 5.26 17.78
N ALA A 276 -0.98 6.06 16.78
CA ALA A 276 -1.75 6.31 15.58
C ALA A 276 -1.09 5.66 14.35
N CYS A 277 -1.71 4.59 13.83
CA CYS A 277 -1.26 3.98 12.58
C CYS A 277 -1.73 4.84 11.39
N PRO A 278 -0.87 5.20 10.43
CA PRO A 278 -1.29 5.92 9.22
C PRO A 278 -2.28 5.15 8.34
N GLY A 279 -2.42 3.84 8.59
CA GLY A 279 -3.42 2.97 7.99
C GLY A 279 -4.84 3.20 8.52
N ASN A 280 -4.98 3.76 9.72
CA ASN A 280 -6.27 4.09 10.33
C ASN A 280 -6.61 5.58 10.08
N PRO A 281 -7.58 5.90 9.20
CA PRO A 281 -7.95 7.28 8.89
C PRO A 281 -8.68 8.00 10.04
N GLN A 282 -9.11 7.29 11.07
CA GLN A 282 -9.79 7.85 12.25
C GLN A 282 -8.84 8.00 13.45
N ALA A 283 -7.57 7.60 13.31
CA ALA A 283 -6.62 7.70 14.41
C ALA A 283 -6.38 9.16 14.81
N ILE A 284 -6.37 9.41 16.12
CA ILE A 284 -6.01 10.69 16.70
C ILE A 284 -4.55 10.66 17.16
N ALA A 285 -3.81 11.74 16.89
CA ALA A 285 -2.40 11.86 17.26
C ALA A 285 -2.17 12.69 18.53
N ALA A 286 -3.24 13.22 19.13
CA ALA A 286 -3.18 14.03 20.34
C ALA A 286 -4.44 13.82 21.20
N PRO A 287 -4.32 13.90 22.54
CA PRO A 287 -5.46 13.77 23.45
C PRO A 287 -6.48 14.89 23.22
N ARG A 288 -7.78 14.58 23.33
CA ARG A 288 -8.85 15.57 23.17
C ARG A 288 -8.95 16.56 24.33
N SER A 289 -8.57 16.13 25.54
CA SER A 289 -8.44 16.99 26.72
C SER A 289 -7.33 16.46 27.64
N PRO A 290 -6.80 17.30 28.55
CA PRO A 290 -5.82 16.85 29.55
C PRO A 290 -6.34 15.76 30.49
N GLU A 291 -7.65 15.72 30.74
CA GLU A 291 -8.28 14.69 31.59
C GLU A 291 -8.66 13.41 30.83
N ALA A 292 -8.42 13.34 29.52
CA ALA A 292 -8.77 12.17 28.72
C ALA A 292 -8.10 10.90 29.27
N ARG A 293 -8.91 9.87 29.52
CA ARG A 293 -8.46 8.57 30.06
C ARG A 293 -8.46 7.47 29.00
N ASP A 294 -9.03 7.74 27.83
CA ASP A 294 -9.25 6.78 26.75
C ASP A 294 -9.54 7.51 25.42
N TRP A 295 -9.59 6.76 24.30
CA TRP A 295 -10.17 7.20 23.03
C TRP A 295 -11.68 7.43 23.15
N SER A 296 -12.27 8.21 22.24
CA SER A 296 -13.71 8.53 22.28
C SER A 296 -14.59 7.49 21.60
N SER A 297 -14.03 6.68 20.71
CA SER A 297 -14.73 5.63 20.00
C SER A 297 -13.79 4.51 19.61
N LEU A 298 -14.35 3.34 19.35
CA LEU A 298 -13.57 2.20 18.85
C LEU A 298 -12.80 2.59 17.60
N GLU A 299 -13.41 3.34 16.68
CA GLU A 299 -12.84 3.76 15.38
C GLU A 299 -11.46 4.44 15.47
N GLU A 300 -11.20 5.18 16.55
CA GLU A 300 -9.95 5.94 16.72
C GLU A 300 -8.74 5.06 17.07
N ILE A 301 -8.97 3.83 17.55
CA ILE A 301 -7.91 2.97 18.08
C ILE A 301 -7.14 2.32 16.94
N SER A 302 -5.82 2.52 16.89
CA SER A 302 -4.99 1.85 15.87
C SER A 302 -4.42 0.51 16.31
N TYR A 303 -4.30 0.30 17.62
CA TYR A 303 -3.61 -0.86 18.18
C TYR A 303 -4.49 -1.54 19.22
N SER A 304 -4.60 -2.87 19.11
CA SER A 304 -5.24 -3.72 20.12
C SER A 304 -4.20 -4.13 21.16
N TYR A 305 -4.62 -4.20 22.41
CA TYR A 305 -3.79 -4.49 23.56
C TYR A 305 -4.26 -5.75 24.27
N ARG A 306 -3.35 -6.45 24.97
CA ARG A 306 -3.67 -7.64 25.75
C ARG A 306 -4.88 -7.40 26.65
N VAL A 307 -5.89 -8.24 26.51
CA VAL A 307 -7.08 -8.20 27.36
C VAL A 307 -6.72 -8.72 28.74
N MET A 308 -6.77 -7.85 29.75
CA MET A 308 -6.42 -8.19 31.13
C MET A 308 -7.59 -7.96 32.08
N ALA A 309 -8.20 -9.05 32.57
CA ALA A 309 -9.33 -8.96 33.50
C ALA A 309 -8.92 -8.60 34.94
N ARG A 310 -7.63 -8.70 35.27
CA ARG A 310 -7.04 -8.41 36.57
C ARG A 310 -5.59 -7.94 36.36
N PRO A 311 -4.98 -7.23 37.32
CA PRO A 311 -3.57 -6.88 37.25
C PRO A 311 -2.72 -8.14 37.14
N GLU A 312 -1.84 -8.18 36.14
CA GLU A 312 -0.92 -9.29 35.89
C GLU A 312 0.52 -8.78 35.97
N GLN A 313 1.40 -9.52 36.65
CA GLN A 313 2.84 -9.29 36.52
C GLN A 313 3.24 -9.52 35.07
N SER A 314 4.07 -8.64 34.57
CA SER A 314 4.51 -8.60 33.20
C SER A 314 5.42 -9.79 32.90
N LEU A 315 5.26 -10.35 31.70
CA LEU A 315 6.24 -11.26 31.10
C LEU A 315 7.22 -10.49 30.19
N TRP A 316 7.26 -9.15 30.31
CA TRP A 316 8.10 -8.29 29.49
C TRP A 316 9.59 -8.64 29.64
N GLY A 317 10.30 -8.69 28.52
CA GLY A 317 11.70 -9.08 28.46
C GLY A 317 11.94 -10.59 28.59
N THR A 318 10.91 -11.41 28.85
CA THR A 318 11.07 -12.87 28.85
C THR A 318 10.91 -13.42 27.43
N PRO A 319 11.77 -14.39 27.00
CA PRO A 319 11.59 -15.06 25.72
C PRO A 319 10.23 -15.76 25.70
N SER A 320 9.30 -15.21 24.93
CA SER A 320 7.95 -15.75 24.79
C SER A 320 7.40 -15.41 23.42
N GLN A 321 6.50 -16.26 22.91
CA GLN A 321 5.71 -15.96 21.71
C GLN A 321 4.45 -15.14 22.04
N LEU A 322 4.39 -14.56 23.24
CA LEU A 322 3.23 -13.82 23.71
C LEU A 322 3.13 -12.46 23.02
N VAL A 323 2.02 -12.21 22.31
CA VAL A 323 1.71 -10.91 21.74
C VAL A 323 1.01 -10.04 22.79
N ILE A 324 1.54 -8.84 23.01
CA ILE A 324 1.05 -7.86 23.99
C ILE A 324 0.29 -6.72 23.31
N VAL A 325 0.76 -6.25 22.15
CA VAL A 325 0.09 -5.25 21.32
C VAL A 325 0.05 -5.78 19.90
N ALA A 326 -1.04 -5.57 19.18
CA ALA A 326 -1.09 -5.80 17.74
C ALA A 326 -1.79 -4.63 17.04
N ASP A 327 -1.74 -4.59 15.71
CA ASP A 327 -2.65 -3.72 14.97
C ASP A 327 -4.11 -3.98 15.33
N ARG A 328 -4.97 -3.00 15.03
CA ARG A 328 -6.42 -3.04 15.26
C ARG A 328 -7.05 -4.38 14.85
N SER A 329 -7.75 -5.02 15.78
CA SER A 329 -8.48 -6.27 15.52
C SER A 329 -9.69 -6.08 14.58
N PRO A 330 -9.79 -6.80 13.45
CA PRO A 330 -11.00 -6.83 12.63
C PRO A 330 -12.12 -7.65 13.28
N VAL A 331 -11.75 -8.69 14.02
CA VAL A 331 -12.67 -9.64 14.67
C VAL A 331 -13.52 -8.95 15.72
N VAL A 332 -12.90 -8.15 16.61
CA VAL A 332 -13.64 -7.44 17.65
C VAL A 332 -14.59 -6.39 17.04
N LEU A 333 -14.18 -5.72 15.96
CA LEU A 333 -15.07 -4.77 15.26
C LEU A 333 -16.31 -5.43 14.68
N ARG A 334 -16.18 -6.65 14.17
CA ARG A 334 -17.32 -7.43 13.69
C ARG A 334 -18.20 -7.88 14.83
N ALA A 335 -17.61 -8.38 15.92
CA ALA A 335 -18.33 -8.81 17.12
C ALA A 335 -19.20 -7.69 17.71
N VAL A 336 -18.61 -6.51 17.93
CA VAL A 336 -19.33 -5.34 18.47
C VAL A 336 -20.48 -4.91 17.54
N ARG A 337 -20.36 -5.13 16.23
CA ARG A 337 -21.39 -4.80 15.24
C ARG A 337 -22.41 -5.94 15.01
N GLY A 338 -22.32 -7.05 15.75
CA GLY A 338 -23.16 -8.23 15.54
C GLY A 338 -23.00 -8.87 14.16
N GLN A 339 -21.83 -8.71 13.54
CA GLN A 339 -21.50 -9.26 12.23
C GLN A 339 -20.86 -10.65 12.36
N VAL A 340 -20.91 -11.42 11.28
CA VAL A 340 -20.18 -12.69 11.18
C VAL A 340 -18.68 -12.43 11.37
N ILE A 341 -18.07 -13.17 12.29
CA ILE A 341 -16.64 -13.10 12.61
C ILE A 341 -15.85 -14.00 11.64
N TYR A 342 -14.76 -13.48 11.10
CA TYR A 342 -13.77 -14.24 10.33
C TYR A 342 -12.47 -14.35 11.14
N PRO A 343 -12.20 -15.49 11.79
CA PRO A 343 -11.12 -15.62 12.78
C PRO A 343 -9.72 -15.36 12.23
N LEU A 344 -9.51 -15.64 10.94
CA LEU A 344 -8.22 -15.50 10.26
C LEU A 344 -8.07 -14.16 9.54
N GLU A 345 -9.00 -13.22 9.75
CA GLU A 345 -8.91 -11.91 9.11
C GLU A 345 -7.79 -11.07 9.71
N SER A 346 -6.98 -10.49 8.83
CA SER A 346 -5.85 -9.61 9.17
C SER A 346 -6.30 -8.16 9.33
N SER A 347 -5.48 -7.34 9.99
CA SER A 347 -5.89 -6.00 10.40
C SER A 347 -6.31 -5.09 9.23
N PRO A 348 -7.36 -4.26 9.39
CA PRO A 348 -7.75 -3.26 8.41
C PRO A 348 -6.72 -2.13 8.26
N ASN A 349 -5.85 -1.90 9.25
CA ASN A 349 -4.76 -0.91 9.16
C ASN A 349 -3.91 -1.11 7.90
N HIS A 350 -3.71 -2.37 7.52
CA HIS A 350 -2.93 -2.76 6.35
C HIS A 350 -3.78 -3.48 5.29
N ARG A 351 -5.07 -3.11 5.20
CA ARG A 351 -6.01 -3.61 4.18
C ARG A 351 -6.10 -5.14 4.13
N GLY A 352 -5.95 -5.81 5.28
CA GLY A 352 -6.02 -7.27 5.37
C GLY A 352 -4.80 -8.02 4.82
N GLN A 353 -3.68 -7.34 4.54
CA GLN A 353 -2.44 -7.99 4.09
C GLN A 353 -1.62 -8.60 5.24
N GLY A 354 -1.94 -8.22 6.47
CA GLY A 354 -1.23 -8.63 7.69
C GLY A 354 -1.38 -7.58 8.78
N GLN A 355 -0.61 -7.75 9.85
CA GLN A 355 -0.57 -6.88 11.01
C GLN A 355 0.81 -6.94 11.67
N HIS A 356 1.19 -5.86 12.33
CA HIS A 356 2.28 -5.90 13.30
C HIS A 356 1.80 -6.49 14.62
N GLY A 357 2.63 -7.36 15.20
CA GLY A 357 2.53 -7.85 16.57
C GLY A 357 3.77 -7.44 17.35
N LEU A 358 3.57 -6.84 18.52
CA LEU A 358 4.60 -6.58 19.52
C LEU A 358 4.57 -7.71 20.55
N PHE A 359 5.67 -8.44 20.62
CA PHE A 359 5.86 -9.57 21.51
C PHE A 359 6.38 -9.11 22.87
N ALA A 360 6.14 -9.90 23.91
CA ALA A 360 6.59 -9.58 25.26
C ALA A 360 8.13 -9.58 25.39
N ASP A 361 8.86 -10.19 24.46
CA ASP A 361 10.32 -10.07 24.35
C ASP A 361 10.79 -8.67 23.84
N GLY A 362 9.84 -7.78 23.52
CA GLY A 362 10.08 -6.44 22.99
C GLY A 362 10.22 -6.38 21.46
N SER A 363 10.16 -7.51 20.76
CA SER A 363 10.28 -7.55 19.31
C SER A 363 8.96 -7.18 18.62
N ALA A 364 9.04 -6.30 17.63
CA ALA A 364 7.94 -5.98 16.73
C ALA A 364 8.11 -6.76 15.43
N ARG A 365 7.11 -7.57 15.05
CA ARG A 365 7.17 -8.45 13.88
C ARG A 365 5.94 -8.28 13.01
N TRP A 366 6.13 -8.41 11.70
CA TRP A 366 5.04 -8.49 10.75
C TRP A 366 4.45 -9.92 10.74
N LEU A 367 3.15 -10.02 10.91
CA LEU A 367 2.37 -11.25 10.90
C LEU A 367 1.42 -11.21 9.69
N THR A 368 1.54 -12.19 8.79
CA THR A 368 0.64 -12.32 7.62
C THR A 368 -0.71 -12.92 7.98
N THR A 369 -0.78 -13.61 9.12
CA THR A 369 -1.96 -14.27 9.68
C THR A 369 -2.06 -13.95 11.17
N PRO A 370 -3.27 -13.90 11.77
CA PRO A 370 -3.42 -13.77 13.21
C PRO A 370 -3.07 -15.04 14.00
N MET A 371 -2.77 -16.14 13.31
CA MET A 371 -2.32 -17.39 13.92
C MET A 371 -0.82 -17.36 14.19
N LEU A 372 -0.42 -17.52 15.45
CA LEU A 372 0.97 -17.62 15.87
C LEU A 372 1.53 -19.03 15.65
N GLU A 373 2.86 -19.16 15.67
CA GLU A 373 3.53 -20.48 15.60
C GLU A 373 3.18 -21.39 16.78
N SER A 374 2.81 -20.80 17.93
CA SER A 374 2.29 -21.52 19.09
C SER A 374 0.94 -22.19 18.85
N GLY A 375 0.22 -21.79 17.80
CA GLY A 375 -1.16 -22.19 17.54
C GLY A 375 -2.23 -21.26 18.13
N ASP A 376 -1.82 -20.17 18.79
CA ASP A 376 -2.74 -19.18 19.36
C ASP A 376 -3.20 -18.17 18.28
N ASN A 377 -4.48 -17.80 18.30
CA ASN A 377 -5.05 -16.72 17.50
C ASN A 377 -5.11 -15.42 18.31
N ILE A 378 -4.37 -14.41 17.87
CA ILE A 378 -4.26 -13.14 18.61
C ILE A 378 -5.60 -12.41 18.84
N TRP A 379 -6.65 -12.71 18.07
CA TRP A 379 -7.96 -12.07 18.19
C TRP A 379 -8.97 -12.82 19.04
N LEU A 380 -8.70 -14.07 19.40
CA LEU A 380 -9.66 -14.94 20.06
C LEU A 380 -9.00 -15.58 21.29
N PRO A 381 -9.75 -15.78 22.37
CA PRO A 381 -9.24 -16.57 23.47
C PRO A 381 -9.27 -18.06 23.10
N LYS A 382 -8.29 -18.84 23.58
CA LYS A 382 -8.21 -20.30 23.32
C LYS A 382 -9.52 -21.09 23.41
N PRO A 383 -10.41 -20.86 24.40
CA PRO A 383 -11.66 -21.61 24.50
C PRO A 383 -12.61 -21.36 23.31
N VAL A 384 -12.58 -20.16 22.73
CA VAL A 384 -13.38 -19.81 21.55
C VAL A 384 -12.73 -20.37 20.29
N GLU A 385 -11.40 -20.41 20.19
CA GLU A 385 -10.69 -21.09 19.11
C GLU A 385 -11.09 -22.57 19.02
N MET A 386 -11.07 -23.27 20.15
CA MET A 386 -11.46 -24.68 20.23
C MET A 386 -12.91 -24.89 19.78
N LEU A 387 -13.81 -23.94 20.12
CA LEU A 387 -15.19 -23.97 19.67
C LEU A 387 -15.33 -23.73 18.16
N ILE A 388 -14.50 -22.86 17.57
CA ILE A 388 -14.48 -22.60 16.12
C ILE A 388 -13.98 -23.82 15.34
N ASP A 389 -12.94 -24.49 15.82
CA ASP A 389 -12.46 -25.74 15.21
C ASP A 389 -13.51 -26.86 15.27
N LEU A 390 -14.32 -26.88 16.33
CA LEU A 390 -15.44 -27.80 16.50
C LEU A 390 -16.68 -27.40 15.67
N ALA A 391 -16.99 -26.10 15.59
CA ALA A 391 -18.19 -25.55 14.96
C ALA A 391 -18.04 -25.22 13.47
N ALA A 392 -16.82 -25.20 12.92
CA ALA A 392 -16.55 -25.26 11.49
C ALA A 392 -17.23 -26.47 10.81
N ARG A 393 -17.75 -27.43 11.60
CA ARG A 393 -18.59 -28.54 11.14
C ARG A 393 -20.10 -28.27 11.20
N GLN A 394 -20.63 -27.47 12.14
CA GLN A 394 -22.08 -27.26 12.27
C GLN A 394 -22.43 -25.94 12.99
N ARG A 395 -22.95 -24.97 12.23
CA ARG A 395 -23.70 -23.76 12.64
C ARG A 395 -22.94 -22.70 13.44
N GLY A 396 -23.18 -21.45 13.06
CA GLY A 396 -22.51 -20.26 13.55
C GLY A 396 -22.45 -20.19 15.07
N LEU A 397 -21.26 -19.92 15.57
CA LEU A 397 -21.00 -19.66 16.98
C LEU A 397 -21.60 -18.31 17.37
N ASP A 398 -22.09 -18.25 18.60
CA ASP A 398 -22.37 -16.97 19.22
C ASP A 398 -21.06 -16.17 19.28
N PRO A 399 -21.06 -14.92 18.80
CA PRO A 399 -19.85 -14.11 18.69
C PRO A 399 -19.21 -13.86 20.06
N LEU A 400 -17.98 -13.32 20.05
CA LEU A 400 -17.39 -12.70 21.24
C LEU A 400 -18.46 -11.82 21.92
N GLN A 401 -18.50 -11.85 23.25
CA GLN A 401 -19.43 -11.13 24.12
C GLN A 401 -18.75 -9.99 24.89
N GLY A 402 -17.42 -9.95 24.89
CA GLY A 402 -16.62 -8.90 25.50
C GLY A 402 -16.37 -9.16 26.96
N THR A 403 -16.70 -10.35 27.44
CA THR A 403 -16.46 -10.83 28.81
C THR A 403 -15.39 -11.92 28.84
N GLU A 404 -14.85 -12.28 27.68
CA GLU A 404 -13.80 -13.29 27.56
C GLU A 404 -12.49 -12.79 28.16
N ALA A 405 -11.69 -13.74 28.63
CA ALA A 405 -10.35 -13.50 29.15
C ALA A 405 -9.38 -14.55 28.55
N PRO A 406 -8.07 -14.25 28.52
CA PRO A 406 -7.07 -15.24 28.15
C PRO A 406 -7.19 -16.49 29.03
N ALA A 407 -7.04 -17.68 28.45
CA ALA A 407 -7.11 -18.95 29.18
C ALA A 407 -5.96 -19.11 30.18
N ASP A 408 -4.80 -18.57 29.83
CA ASP A 408 -3.59 -18.61 30.65
C ASP A 408 -2.71 -17.36 30.40
N ARG A 409 -1.57 -17.25 31.09
CA ARG A 409 -0.68 -16.08 31.01
C ARG A 409 0.11 -16.01 29.70
N GLN A 410 0.18 -17.10 28.94
CA GLN A 410 0.86 -17.20 27.64
C GLN A 410 -0.12 -17.13 26.46
N ASP A 411 -1.43 -17.22 26.71
CA ASP A 411 -2.48 -17.06 25.72
C ASP A 411 -2.48 -15.64 25.15
N SER A 412 -2.16 -15.53 23.86
CA SER A 412 -2.14 -14.26 23.13
C SER A 412 -3.56 -13.85 22.75
N PHE A 413 -4.19 -13.01 23.57
CA PHE A 413 -5.52 -12.45 23.28
C PHE A 413 -5.50 -10.93 23.44
N VAL A 414 -5.65 -10.23 22.32
CA VAL A 414 -5.62 -8.76 22.28
C VAL A 414 -6.93 -8.20 21.71
N GLY A 415 -7.36 -7.07 22.27
CA GLY A 415 -8.58 -6.35 21.89
C GLY A 415 -8.38 -4.84 21.99
N PRO A 416 -9.28 -4.02 21.41
CA PRO A 416 -9.28 -2.57 21.58
C PRO A 416 -9.09 -2.18 23.03
#